data_AF-A0A3A6MJH8-F1
#
_entry.id   AF-A0A3A6MJH8-F1
#
_cell.length_a   1.000
_cell.length_b   1.000
_cell.length_c   1.000
_cell.angle_alpha   90.00
_cell.angle_beta   90.00
_cell.angle_gamma   90.00
#
_symmetry.space_group_name_H-M   'P 1'
#
loop_
_entity.id
_entity.type
_entity.pdbx_description
1 polymer ?
#
loop_
_entity_poly.entity_id
_entity_poly.type
_entity_poly.pdbx_seq_one_letter_code
_entity_poly.pdbx_strand_id
1 'polypeptide(L)'
;MKLILRLGLILFTGFISISTASAQLYGTADTNAPELRVPTSVKPAFDYWMRDTWATLGPDGYYYITGTTSTPDRYFPGQRHCWDWNDGLYLWRSKDMKSWEARGQIWSMEKDGTWQKKPKVYKAGEKYQKKSINGDPMDNRFHAVWAPEMHYIKSAKNWFIVACMNESAGGRGSFILRSKTGKPEGPYENIEGNKDKAIFPNIDGSLFEDTDGTVYFVGHNHYIARMKPDMSGFAEELKTLKEKKYNPEPYIEGAFIFKYDNKYHLVQAIWSHRTSEGDTYIEKKGVTSPKTRYSYDCIISTADNVYGPYSERYNAITGGGHNNLFQDKDGNWWATMFFNPRGAQAAEYKVTCRPGLIPMIYENGKFKPNFNYNTK
;
A
#
# COMPACT_ATOMS: atom_id res chain seq x y z
N MET A 1 37.07 -78.81 -36.52
CA MET A 1 36.08 -77.71 -36.50
C MET A 1 35.34 -77.74 -35.17
N LYS A 2 35.70 -76.88 -34.22
CA LYS A 2 34.96 -76.68 -32.96
C LYS A 2 34.47 -75.23 -32.95
N LEU A 3 33.15 -75.07 -32.91
CA LEU A 3 32.44 -73.79 -32.91
C LEU A 3 32.48 -73.22 -31.49
N ILE A 4 33.05 -72.03 -31.31
CA ILE A 4 33.00 -71.28 -30.03
C ILE A 4 31.85 -70.27 -30.15
N LEU A 5 30.80 -70.48 -29.37
CA LEU A 5 29.68 -69.56 -29.20
C LEU A 5 30.10 -68.49 -28.16
N ARG A 6 30.16 -67.21 -28.56
CA ARG A 6 30.29 -66.08 -27.62
C ARG A 6 28.89 -65.52 -27.34
N LEU A 7 28.39 -65.69 -26.11
CA LEU A 7 27.26 -64.92 -25.59
C LEU A 7 27.74 -63.51 -25.21
N GLY A 8 27.18 -62.48 -25.84
CA GLY A 8 27.31 -61.09 -25.43
C GLY A 8 26.25 -60.74 -24.40
N LEU A 9 26.67 -60.37 -23.19
CA LEU A 9 25.80 -59.83 -22.14
C LEU A 9 25.69 -58.31 -22.36
N ILE A 10 24.52 -57.83 -22.80
CA ILE A 10 24.23 -56.40 -22.91
C ILE A 10 23.58 -55.94 -21.59
N LEU A 11 24.32 -55.19 -20.77
CA LEU A 11 23.75 -54.49 -19.62
C LEU A 11 23.01 -53.23 -20.12
N PHE A 12 21.68 -53.20 -19.98
CA PHE A 12 20.89 -51.99 -20.06
C PHE A 12 20.92 -51.28 -18.70
N THR A 13 21.70 -50.22 -18.56
CA THR A 13 21.63 -49.29 -17.42
C THR A 13 20.53 -48.27 -17.68
N GLY A 14 19.32 -48.54 -17.19
CA GLY A 14 18.24 -47.56 -17.17
C GLY A 14 18.53 -46.43 -16.19
N PHE A 15 18.75 -45.22 -16.70
CA PHE A 15 18.75 -44.01 -15.89
C PHE A 15 17.31 -43.66 -15.50
N ILE A 16 16.92 -43.98 -14.27
CA ILE A 16 15.71 -43.43 -13.66
C ILE A 16 16.07 -42.02 -13.19
N SER A 17 15.70 -41.00 -13.98
CA SER A 17 15.72 -39.61 -13.49
C SER A 17 14.58 -39.44 -12.49
N ILE A 18 14.90 -39.53 -11.20
CA ILE A 18 14.01 -39.11 -10.13
C ILE A 18 14.10 -37.57 -10.10
N SER A 19 13.20 -36.89 -10.82
CA SER A 19 13.02 -35.45 -10.61
C SER A 19 12.30 -35.25 -9.28
N THR A 20 13.06 -35.00 -8.21
CA THR A 20 12.51 -34.43 -6.99
C THR A 20 12.15 -32.98 -7.26
N ALA A 21 10.99 -32.75 -7.88
CA ALA A 21 10.37 -31.43 -7.85
C ALA A 21 10.02 -31.14 -6.39
N SER A 22 10.90 -30.44 -5.67
CA SER A 22 10.52 -29.89 -4.38
C SER A 22 9.40 -28.88 -4.68
N ALA A 23 8.20 -29.15 -4.15
CA ALA A 23 7.12 -28.18 -4.23
C ALA A 23 7.62 -26.90 -3.57
N GLN A 24 7.80 -25.84 -4.36
CA GLN A 24 8.21 -24.53 -3.84
C GLN A 24 7.20 -24.09 -2.79
N LEU A 25 7.68 -23.76 -1.59
CA LEU A 25 6.83 -23.25 -0.52
C LEU A 25 6.12 -21.98 -1.01
N TYR A 26 4.80 -21.95 -0.93
CA TYR A 26 4.00 -20.77 -1.23
C TYR A 26 4.39 -19.63 -0.27
N GLY A 27 4.68 -18.44 -0.83
CA GLY A 27 5.16 -17.28 -0.05
C GLY A 27 6.68 -17.09 -0.08
N THR A 28 7.36 -17.56 -1.12
CA THR A 28 8.75 -17.19 -1.40
C THR A 28 8.82 -15.83 -2.11
N ALA A 29 9.76 -14.99 -1.69
CA ALA A 29 10.02 -13.70 -2.33
C ALA A 29 11.05 -13.88 -3.45
N ASP A 30 10.90 -13.14 -4.54
CA ASP A 30 11.94 -12.97 -5.56
C ASP A 30 12.14 -11.45 -5.76
N THR A 31 13.15 -10.91 -5.09
CA THR A 31 13.49 -9.49 -5.17
C THR A 31 14.37 -9.18 -6.39
N ASN A 32 14.77 -10.20 -7.15
CA ASN A 32 15.69 -10.06 -8.27
C ASN A 32 15.00 -10.07 -9.64
N ALA A 33 13.78 -10.57 -9.75
CA ALA A 33 12.95 -10.54 -10.96
C ALA A 33 12.96 -9.16 -11.65
N PRO A 34 13.68 -8.99 -12.78
CA PRO A 34 13.87 -7.69 -13.42
C PRO A 34 12.56 -7.09 -13.93
N GLU A 35 11.63 -7.93 -14.39
CA GLU A 35 10.31 -7.56 -14.92
C GLU A 35 9.33 -7.04 -13.85
N LEU A 36 9.66 -7.19 -12.57
CA LEU A 36 8.84 -6.69 -11.45
C LEU A 36 9.43 -5.43 -10.81
N ARG A 37 10.62 -4.99 -11.23
CA ARG A 37 11.27 -3.82 -10.65
C ARG A 37 10.57 -2.53 -11.07
N VAL A 38 10.64 -1.51 -10.21
CA VAL A 38 10.29 -0.14 -10.61
C VAL A 38 11.16 0.27 -11.83
N PRO A 39 10.56 0.65 -12.97
CA PRO A 39 11.32 1.07 -14.14
C PRO A 39 12.23 2.26 -13.83
N THR A 40 13.44 2.26 -14.38
CA THR A 40 14.43 3.34 -14.15
C THR A 40 14.00 4.70 -14.72
N SER A 41 13.03 4.69 -15.63
CA SER A 41 12.36 5.88 -16.17
C SER A 41 11.47 6.58 -15.14
N VAL A 42 10.99 5.89 -14.10
CA VAL A 42 10.17 6.49 -13.04
C VAL A 42 10.99 7.52 -12.26
N LYS A 43 10.41 8.71 -12.11
CA LYS A 43 10.97 9.85 -11.35
C LYS A 43 9.91 10.36 -10.38
N PRO A 44 10.31 11.14 -9.35
CA PRO A 44 9.37 11.92 -8.56
C PRO A 44 8.38 12.67 -9.45
N ALA A 45 7.07 12.51 -9.19
CA ALA A 45 6.02 13.25 -9.89
C ALA A 45 6.13 14.76 -9.60
N PHE A 46 6.56 15.10 -8.39
CA PHE A 46 6.93 16.44 -7.95
C PHE A 46 7.81 16.34 -6.68
N ASP A 47 8.53 17.39 -6.33
CA ASP A 47 9.38 17.41 -5.13
C ASP A 47 8.59 17.84 -3.89
N TYR A 48 8.01 16.86 -3.20
CA TYR A 48 7.41 17.05 -1.89
C TYR A 48 7.65 15.81 -1.03
N TRP A 49 7.88 16.01 0.27
CA TRP A 49 8.10 14.89 1.18
C TRP A 49 6.76 14.20 1.47
N MET A 50 6.58 13.00 0.92
CA MET A 50 5.36 12.22 0.96
C MET A 50 5.67 10.71 1.02
N ARG A 51 4.88 10.00 1.81
CA ARG A 51 4.79 8.54 1.81
C ARG A 51 3.35 8.14 1.52
N ASP A 52 3.12 6.85 1.28
CA ASP A 52 1.78 6.29 1.22
C ASP A 52 0.91 7.02 0.16
N THR A 53 1.50 7.20 -1.03
CA THR A 53 0.96 8.03 -2.11
C THR A 53 -0.32 7.41 -2.66
N TRP A 54 -1.40 8.18 -2.69
CA TRP A 54 -2.66 7.80 -3.33
C TRP A 54 -2.99 8.75 -4.47
N ALA A 55 -3.35 8.21 -5.64
CA ALA A 55 -3.79 8.99 -6.80
C ALA A 55 -5.22 8.63 -7.23
N THR A 56 -6.00 9.61 -7.66
CA THR A 56 -7.36 9.37 -8.18
C THR A 56 -7.70 10.33 -9.31
N LEU A 57 -8.26 9.79 -10.40
CA LEU A 57 -8.88 10.58 -11.45
C LEU A 57 -10.29 11.00 -11.00
N GLY A 58 -10.49 12.30 -10.79
CA GLY A 58 -11.78 12.88 -10.43
C GLY A 58 -12.74 12.97 -11.62
N PRO A 59 -14.05 13.08 -11.35
CA PRO A 59 -15.08 13.23 -12.39
C PRO A 59 -14.98 14.55 -13.16
N ASP A 60 -14.24 15.53 -12.63
CA ASP A 60 -13.94 16.82 -13.26
C ASP A 60 -12.73 16.77 -14.20
N GLY A 61 -12.14 15.58 -14.39
CA GLY A 61 -11.01 15.37 -15.29
C GLY A 61 -9.66 15.81 -14.73
N TYR A 62 -9.55 16.09 -13.42
CA TYR A 62 -8.27 16.27 -12.75
C TYR A 62 -7.81 14.98 -12.08
N TYR A 63 -6.51 14.74 -12.10
CA TYR A 63 -5.86 13.79 -11.21
C TYR A 63 -5.59 14.47 -9.88
N TYR A 64 -5.78 13.74 -8.79
CA TYR A 64 -5.53 14.20 -7.43
C TYR A 64 -4.52 13.29 -6.77
N ILE A 65 -3.55 13.85 -6.04
CA ILE A 65 -2.63 13.11 -5.18
C ILE A 65 -2.77 13.59 -3.75
N THR A 66 -2.81 12.63 -2.83
CA THR A 66 -2.59 12.83 -1.39
C THR A 66 -1.63 11.75 -0.88
N GLY A 67 -1.21 11.86 0.36
CA GLY A 67 -0.32 10.89 1.00
C GLY A 67 0.05 11.35 2.41
N THR A 68 0.78 10.52 3.14
CA THR A 68 1.31 10.88 4.45
C THR A 68 2.42 11.91 4.28
N THR A 69 2.22 13.12 4.80
CA THR A 69 3.17 14.23 4.67
C THR A 69 3.81 14.59 6.01
N SER A 70 5.03 15.13 5.95
CA SER A 70 5.62 15.87 7.07
C SER A 70 5.04 17.28 7.11
N THR A 71 4.89 17.87 8.30
CA THR A 71 4.51 19.29 8.43
C THR A 71 5.50 20.18 7.68
N PRO A 72 5.04 21.08 6.78
CA PRO A 72 5.91 21.85 5.89
C PRO A 72 7.03 22.62 6.59
N ASP A 73 6.70 23.26 7.71
CA ASP A 73 7.61 24.16 8.43
C ASP A 73 8.41 23.46 9.55
N ARG A 74 8.28 22.13 9.69
CA ARG A 74 9.01 21.37 10.72
C ARG A 74 10.45 21.11 10.26
N TYR A 75 11.40 21.62 11.02
CA TYR A 75 12.82 21.30 10.88
C TYR A 75 13.18 20.00 11.59
N PHE A 76 14.04 19.20 10.96
CA PHE A 76 14.61 17.99 11.56
C PHE A 76 16.13 18.09 11.50
N PRO A 77 16.84 17.93 12.63
CA PRO A 77 18.31 17.83 12.63
C PRO A 77 18.83 16.62 11.82
N GLY A 78 18.01 15.57 11.73
CA GLY A 78 18.29 14.35 10.97
C GLY A 78 17.30 14.14 9.81
N GLN A 79 16.91 12.89 9.60
CA GLN A 79 16.01 12.56 8.51
C GLN A 79 14.60 13.12 8.78
N ARG A 80 14.06 13.87 7.81
CA ARG A 80 12.66 14.32 7.82
C ARG A 80 11.70 13.12 7.90
N HIS A 81 10.68 13.22 8.76
CA HIS A 81 9.66 12.18 8.93
C HIS A 81 8.28 12.70 9.34
N CYS A 82 7.32 11.78 9.46
CA CYS A 82 5.91 12.01 9.82
C CYS A 82 5.35 10.95 10.79
N TRP A 83 6.20 10.14 11.43
CA TRP A 83 5.76 8.98 12.22
C TRP A 83 5.09 9.37 13.55
N ASP A 84 5.59 10.42 14.16
CA ASP A 84 5.16 10.90 15.48
C ASP A 84 4.14 12.02 15.34
N TRP A 85 4.37 12.92 14.38
CA TRP A 85 3.60 14.15 14.24
C TRP A 85 3.50 14.63 12.78
N ASN A 86 2.30 15.05 12.40
CA ASN A 86 2.04 15.97 11.29
C ASN A 86 0.79 16.82 11.62
N ASP A 87 0.38 17.70 10.73
CA ASP A 87 -0.67 18.71 11.00
C ASP A 87 -1.99 18.43 10.26
N GLY A 88 -2.01 17.46 9.36
CA GLY A 88 -3.20 17.06 8.64
C GLY A 88 -2.91 16.53 7.24
N LEU A 89 -3.88 16.74 6.35
CA LEU A 89 -3.90 16.18 5.01
C LEU A 89 -3.77 17.29 3.95
N TYR A 90 -2.94 17.02 2.94
CA TYR A 90 -2.64 17.92 1.85
C TYR A 90 -3.07 17.32 0.52
N LEU A 91 -3.35 18.18 -0.45
CA LEU A 91 -3.82 17.79 -1.78
C LEU A 91 -3.01 18.46 -2.88
N TRP A 92 -2.74 17.69 -3.93
CA TRP A 92 -2.21 18.18 -5.21
C TRP A 92 -3.16 17.77 -6.32
N ARG A 93 -3.21 18.57 -7.39
CA ARG A 93 -3.95 18.20 -8.60
C ARG A 93 -3.12 18.36 -9.86
N SER A 94 -3.47 17.63 -10.90
CA SER A 94 -2.86 17.73 -12.22
C SER A 94 -3.88 17.47 -13.32
N LYS A 95 -3.69 18.08 -14.50
CA LYS A 95 -4.47 17.72 -15.70
C LYS A 95 -3.85 16.58 -16.50
N ASP A 96 -2.54 16.37 -16.37
CA ASP A 96 -1.71 15.59 -17.29
C ASP A 96 -0.78 14.58 -16.57
N MET A 97 -0.84 14.52 -15.23
CA MET A 97 0.07 13.77 -14.35
C MET A 97 1.55 14.20 -14.43
N LYS A 98 1.87 15.25 -15.20
CA LYS A 98 3.23 15.78 -15.40
C LYS A 98 3.44 17.05 -14.56
N SER A 99 2.47 17.98 -14.59
CA SER A 99 2.51 19.23 -13.83
C SER A 99 1.52 19.20 -12.68
N TRP A 100 2.00 19.44 -11.45
CA TRP A 100 1.20 19.32 -10.24
C TRP A 100 1.05 20.67 -9.51
N GLU A 101 -0.20 21.03 -9.22
CA GLU A 101 -0.56 22.23 -8.46
C GLU A 101 -0.89 21.83 -7.01
N ALA A 102 -0.19 22.42 -6.04
CA ALA A 102 -0.53 22.28 -4.64
C ALA A 102 -1.85 23.00 -4.33
N ARG A 103 -2.75 22.33 -3.60
CA ARG A 103 -4.03 22.87 -3.14
C ARG A 103 -4.04 23.21 -1.65
N GLY A 104 -2.91 22.98 -0.98
CA GLY A 104 -2.72 23.26 0.43
C GLY A 104 -3.27 22.17 1.34
N GLN A 105 -3.39 22.49 2.62
CA GLN A 105 -3.99 21.64 3.63
C GLN A 105 -5.52 21.64 3.45
N ILE A 106 -6.09 20.46 3.18
CA ILE A 106 -7.52 20.26 2.95
C ILE A 106 -8.26 19.76 4.19
N TRP A 107 -7.53 19.27 5.19
CA TRP A 107 -8.05 18.91 6.50
C TRP A 107 -6.97 19.05 7.55
N SER A 108 -7.26 19.76 8.64
CA SER A 108 -6.37 19.96 9.78
C SER A 108 -6.86 19.18 10.99
N MET A 109 -5.98 18.38 11.60
CA MET A 109 -6.34 17.65 12.82
C MET A 109 -6.80 18.58 13.94
N GLU A 110 -6.12 19.72 14.12
CA GLU A 110 -6.41 20.67 15.20
C GLU A 110 -7.72 21.44 14.97
N LYS A 111 -7.95 21.91 13.75
CA LYS A 111 -9.13 22.72 13.40
C LYS A 111 -10.37 21.86 13.19
N ASP A 112 -10.23 20.82 12.37
CA ASP A 112 -11.34 20.09 11.76
C ASP A 112 -11.57 18.71 12.40
N GLY A 113 -10.58 18.15 13.10
CA GLY A 113 -10.73 16.87 13.80
C GLY A 113 -11.82 16.89 14.86
N THR A 114 -12.19 15.74 15.40
CA THR A 114 -13.09 15.67 16.56
C THR A 114 -12.34 15.01 17.71
N TRP A 115 -12.31 13.67 17.73
CA TRP A 115 -11.50 12.90 18.66
C TRP A 115 -10.01 12.93 18.29
N GLN A 116 -9.68 13.24 17.03
CA GLN A 116 -8.29 13.36 16.55
C GLN A 116 -7.57 14.64 17.02
N LYS A 117 -8.27 15.62 17.60
CA LYS A 117 -7.72 16.98 17.84
C LYS A 117 -6.52 17.04 18.75
N LYS A 118 -6.48 16.19 19.78
CA LYS A 118 -5.53 16.33 20.89
C LYS A 118 -4.44 15.27 20.78
N PRO A 119 -3.15 15.64 20.92
CA PRO A 119 -2.06 14.69 20.89
C PRO A 119 -2.12 13.74 22.10
N LYS A 120 -1.70 12.48 21.92
CA LYS A 120 -1.38 11.61 23.05
C LYS A 120 -0.03 12.03 23.62
N VAL A 121 -0.02 12.44 24.89
CA VAL A 121 1.21 12.77 25.62
C VAL A 121 1.50 11.65 26.62
N TYR A 122 2.64 10.98 26.48
CA TYR A 122 3.11 9.94 27.38
C TYR A 122 3.78 10.56 28.62
N LYS A 123 3.47 10.02 29.81
CA LYS A 123 4.05 10.47 31.08
C LYS A 123 5.51 10.05 31.20
N ALA A 124 6.27 10.73 32.07
CA ALA A 124 7.63 10.32 32.40
C ALA A 124 7.64 8.86 32.89
N GLY A 125 8.47 8.02 32.26
CA GLY A 125 8.57 6.59 32.56
C GLY A 125 7.49 5.70 31.93
N GLU A 126 6.46 6.26 31.29
CA GLU A 126 5.47 5.48 30.52
C GLU A 126 6.18 4.86 29.30
N LYS A 127 6.07 3.54 29.13
CA LYS A 127 6.62 2.86 27.96
C LYS A 127 5.69 3.10 26.76
N TYR A 128 6.28 3.53 25.65
CA TYR A 128 5.60 3.64 24.36
C TYR A 128 6.43 2.97 23.28
N GLN A 129 5.75 2.46 22.25
CA GLN A 129 6.36 1.48 21.32
C GLN A 129 7.40 2.07 20.36
N LYS A 130 7.36 3.36 20.08
CA LYS A 130 8.24 4.01 19.10
C LYS A 130 8.90 5.24 19.71
N LYS A 131 10.22 5.27 19.83
CA LYS A 131 10.96 6.53 20.04
C LYS A 131 11.24 7.17 18.68
N SER A 132 11.23 8.49 18.57
CA SER A 132 11.61 9.17 17.32
C SER A 132 13.01 8.73 16.91
N ILE A 133 13.22 8.57 15.60
CA ILE A 133 14.52 8.21 15.03
C ILE A 133 15.56 9.30 15.31
N ASN A 134 15.10 10.53 15.58
CA ASN A 134 15.95 11.71 15.75
C ASN A 134 16.12 12.15 17.23
N GLY A 135 15.54 11.46 18.21
CA GLY A 135 15.58 11.88 19.63
C GLY A 135 14.98 13.28 19.87
N ASP A 136 13.96 13.64 19.09
CA ASP A 136 13.30 14.95 19.12
C ASP A 136 12.55 15.14 20.46
N PRO A 137 12.55 16.35 21.07
CA PRO A 137 11.78 16.68 22.28
C PRO A 137 10.26 16.42 22.20
N MET A 138 9.70 16.09 21.03
CA MET A 138 8.35 15.53 20.87
C MET A 138 8.26 14.00 21.00
N ASP A 139 9.32 13.32 21.44
CA ASP A 139 9.39 11.86 21.62
C ASP A 139 8.23 11.26 22.43
N ASN A 140 7.66 12.02 23.37
CA ASN A 140 6.53 11.59 24.17
C ASN A 140 5.17 12.06 23.63
N ARG A 141 5.09 12.62 22.43
CA ARG A 141 3.85 13.14 21.83
C ARG A 141 3.57 12.48 20.49
N PHE A 142 2.37 11.93 20.36
CA PHE A 142 1.90 11.29 19.14
C PHE A 142 0.65 12.01 18.64
N HIS A 143 0.71 12.43 17.38
CA HIS A 143 -0.35 13.17 16.69
C HIS A 143 -0.08 13.20 15.18
N ALA A 144 -0.11 12.04 14.53
CA ALA A 144 0.06 11.93 13.09
C ALA A 144 -1.12 11.23 12.43
N VAL A 145 -1.54 11.78 11.29
CA VAL A 145 -2.42 11.12 10.34
C VAL A 145 -1.59 10.43 9.26
N TRP A 146 -1.92 9.17 8.96
CA TRP A 146 -1.20 8.31 8.04
C TRP A 146 -2.11 7.72 6.96
N ALA A 147 -1.48 7.30 5.87
CA ALA A 147 -2.04 6.56 4.74
C ALA A 147 -3.40 7.11 4.25
N PRO A 148 -3.48 8.40 3.90
CA PRO A 148 -4.72 8.94 3.37
C PRO A 148 -4.99 8.41 1.96
N GLU A 149 -6.20 7.95 1.74
CA GLU A 149 -6.74 7.59 0.44
C GLU A 149 -7.92 8.50 0.11
N MET A 150 -7.95 9.05 -1.10
CA MET A 150 -9.00 9.97 -1.54
C MET A 150 -9.86 9.30 -2.60
N HIS A 151 -11.16 9.22 -2.35
CA HIS A 151 -12.11 8.44 -3.14
C HIS A 151 -13.26 9.33 -3.61
N TYR A 152 -13.57 9.30 -4.90
CA TYR A 152 -14.85 9.81 -5.39
C TYR A 152 -15.83 8.64 -5.48
N ILE A 153 -16.85 8.65 -4.61
CA ILE A 153 -17.87 7.60 -4.56
C ILE A 153 -19.03 8.04 -5.44
N LYS A 154 -19.23 7.34 -6.56
CA LYS A 154 -20.15 7.73 -7.64
C LYS A 154 -21.61 7.64 -7.21
N SER A 155 -21.98 6.59 -6.48
CA SER A 155 -23.30 6.37 -5.91
C SER A 155 -23.70 7.50 -4.95
N ALA A 156 -22.75 7.98 -4.14
CA ALA A 156 -22.94 9.09 -3.22
C ALA A 156 -22.74 10.48 -3.87
N LYS A 157 -22.18 10.54 -5.09
CA LYS A 157 -21.79 11.77 -5.80
C LYS A 157 -20.95 12.71 -4.93
N ASN A 158 -20.02 12.15 -4.16
CA ASN A 158 -19.25 12.92 -3.18
C ASN A 158 -17.83 12.36 -3.02
N TRP A 159 -16.94 13.20 -2.51
CA TRP A 159 -15.58 12.86 -2.14
C TRP A 159 -15.49 12.41 -0.69
N PHE A 160 -14.72 11.36 -0.48
CA PHE A 160 -14.40 10.80 0.83
C PHE A 160 -12.89 10.64 0.95
N ILE A 161 -12.40 10.75 2.18
CA ILE A 161 -11.01 10.42 2.50
C ILE A 161 -11.03 9.36 3.59
N VAL A 162 -10.30 8.27 3.39
CA VAL A 162 -9.96 7.37 4.49
C VAL A 162 -8.55 7.70 4.94
N ALA A 163 -8.31 7.78 6.24
CA ALA A 163 -6.98 7.94 6.80
C ALA A 163 -6.94 7.28 8.18
N CYS A 164 -5.79 7.23 8.84
CA CYS A 164 -5.69 6.68 10.17
C CYS A 164 -4.83 7.51 11.13
N MET A 165 -5.18 7.48 12.41
CA MET A 165 -4.39 8.06 13.47
C MET A 165 -3.37 7.04 13.98
N ASN A 166 -2.10 7.45 14.08
CA ASN A 166 -1.06 6.65 14.73
C ASN A 166 -1.40 6.41 16.21
N GLU A 167 -1.74 7.51 16.90
CA GLU A 167 -2.25 7.60 18.26
C GLU A 167 -2.69 9.06 18.50
N SER A 168 -3.68 9.26 19.36
CA SER A 168 -4.14 10.57 19.82
C SER A 168 -4.75 10.46 21.22
N ALA A 169 -5.07 11.56 21.88
CA ALA A 169 -5.79 11.50 23.15
C ALA A 169 -7.19 10.86 23.01
N GLY A 170 -7.80 10.94 21.82
CA GLY A 170 -9.08 10.29 21.51
C GLY A 170 -8.93 8.85 20.98
N GLY A 171 -7.71 8.33 20.88
CA GLY A 171 -7.40 6.98 20.43
C GLY A 171 -6.68 6.92 19.09
N ARG A 172 -6.65 5.73 18.50
CA ARG A 172 -5.94 5.39 17.25
C ARG A 172 -6.86 4.67 16.27
N GLY A 173 -6.38 4.53 15.02
CA GLY A 173 -7.03 3.72 14.00
C GLY A 173 -7.63 4.54 12.85
N SER A 174 -8.27 3.83 11.93
CA SER A 174 -8.78 4.37 10.68
C SER A 174 -10.12 5.07 10.83
N PHE A 175 -10.34 6.08 10.00
CA PHE A 175 -11.48 6.98 10.05
C PHE A 175 -11.80 7.49 8.65
N ILE A 176 -13.06 7.86 8.43
CA ILE A 176 -13.56 8.32 7.13
C ILE A 176 -14.02 9.76 7.27
N LEU A 177 -13.58 10.58 6.33
CA LEU A 177 -14.01 11.96 6.17
C LEU A 177 -14.88 12.07 4.93
N ARG A 178 -15.92 12.92 5.00
CA ARG A 178 -16.79 13.27 3.88
C ARG A 178 -16.59 14.73 3.51
N SER A 179 -16.51 15.04 2.21
CA SER A 179 -16.51 16.43 1.75
C SER A 179 -17.87 17.07 1.97
N LYS A 180 -17.89 18.25 2.59
CA LYS A 180 -19.10 19.03 2.85
C LYS A 180 -19.65 19.73 1.60
N THR A 181 -18.83 19.83 0.56
CA THR A 181 -19.12 20.62 -0.64
C THR A 181 -19.30 19.74 -1.87
N GLY A 182 -19.04 18.43 -1.78
CA GLY A 182 -18.96 17.58 -2.97
C GLY A 182 -17.71 17.81 -3.80
N LYS A 183 -16.72 18.57 -3.29
CA LYS A 183 -15.47 18.90 -3.99
C LYS A 183 -14.25 18.27 -3.32
N PRO A 184 -13.18 17.99 -4.08
CA PRO A 184 -11.99 17.34 -3.56
C PRO A 184 -11.21 18.20 -2.55
N GLU A 185 -11.35 19.52 -2.59
CA GLU A 185 -10.71 20.43 -1.63
C GLU A 185 -11.43 20.53 -0.28
N GLY A 186 -12.60 19.90 -0.14
CA GLY A 186 -13.39 19.94 1.09
C GLY A 186 -14.15 21.25 1.29
N PRO A 187 -14.28 21.75 2.53
CA PRO A 187 -13.77 21.16 3.79
C PRO A 187 -14.36 19.78 4.07
N TYR A 188 -13.64 19.01 4.90
CA TYR A 188 -13.96 17.62 5.25
C TYR A 188 -14.43 17.49 6.70
N GLU A 189 -15.36 16.56 6.97
CA GLU A 189 -15.86 16.23 8.31
C GLU A 189 -15.90 14.72 8.54
N ASN A 190 -15.76 14.26 9.79
CA ASN A 190 -15.96 12.85 10.13
C ASN A 190 -17.39 12.41 9.77
N ILE A 191 -17.55 11.18 9.27
CA ILE A 191 -18.88 10.57 9.14
C ILE A 191 -19.43 10.22 10.53
N GLU A 192 -20.73 9.88 10.62
CA GLU A 192 -21.38 9.61 11.90
C GLU A 192 -20.70 8.48 12.69
N GLY A 193 -20.35 7.39 12.01
CA GLY A 193 -19.76 6.18 12.59
C GLY A 193 -18.36 6.36 13.19
N ASN A 194 -17.66 7.46 12.89
CA ASN A 194 -16.38 7.82 13.49
C ASN A 194 -16.35 9.24 14.06
N LYS A 195 -17.51 9.78 14.45
CA LYS A 195 -17.59 11.13 15.02
C LYS A 195 -16.79 11.25 16.32
N ASP A 196 -16.78 10.21 17.15
CA ASP A 196 -16.18 10.24 18.49
C ASP A 196 -15.02 9.26 18.69
N LYS A 197 -14.75 8.39 17.72
CA LYS A 197 -13.65 7.41 17.72
C LYS A 197 -13.35 6.90 16.31
N ALA A 198 -12.28 6.13 16.14
CA ALA A 198 -12.01 5.42 14.87
C ALA A 198 -13.16 4.48 14.46
N ILE A 199 -13.44 4.40 13.16
CA ILE A 199 -14.41 3.41 12.63
C ILE A 199 -13.81 2.00 12.67
N PHE A 200 -12.48 1.92 12.57
CA PHE A 200 -11.72 0.67 12.57
C PHE A 200 -10.46 0.83 13.44
N PRO A 201 -10.20 -0.06 14.41
CA PRO A 201 -9.18 0.17 15.44
C PRO A 201 -7.72 0.05 14.96
N ASN A 202 -7.49 -0.38 13.71
CA ASN A 202 -6.17 -0.50 13.11
C ASN A 202 -5.96 0.56 12.02
N ILE A 203 -4.71 0.70 11.57
CA ILE A 203 -4.30 1.62 10.50
C ILE A 203 -4.75 1.15 9.12
N ASP A 204 -4.55 2.01 8.13
CA ASP A 204 -4.69 1.72 6.69
C ASP A 204 -6.07 1.19 6.31
N GLY A 205 -7.08 2.05 6.39
CA GLY A 205 -8.39 1.79 5.82
C GLY A 205 -8.47 2.26 4.36
N SER A 206 -9.31 1.59 3.59
CA SER A 206 -9.61 1.90 2.19
C SER A 206 -11.11 1.84 1.90
N LEU A 207 -11.55 2.47 0.82
CA LEU A 207 -12.91 2.33 0.27
C LEU A 207 -12.86 1.70 -1.12
N PHE A 208 -13.83 0.85 -1.40
CA PHE A 208 -14.05 0.27 -2.72
C PHE A 208 -15.53 0.39 -3.07
N GLU A 209 -15.84 1.04 -4.20
CA GLU A 209 -17.17 1.06 -4.77
C GLU A 209 -17.25 0.02 -5.90
N ASP A 210 -18.15 -0.95 -5.77
CA ASP A 210 -18.40 -1.96 -6.78
C ASP A 210 -19.29 -1.41 -7.91
N THR A 211 -19.32 -2.15 -9.00
CA THR A 211 -20.11 -1.88 -10.21
C THR A 211 -21.62 -1.74 -9.98
N ASP A 212 -22.17 -2.28 -8.89
CA ASP A 212 -23.57 -2.14 -8.50
C ASP A 212 -23.85 -0.93 -7.60
N GLY A 213 -22.82 -0.13 -7.28
CA GLY A 213 -22.90 1.01 -6.38
C GLY A 213 -22.77 0.66 -4.90
N THR A 214 -22.58 -0.62 -4.55
CA THR A 214 -22.28 -1.02 -3.18
C THR A 214 -20.88 -0.57 -2.80
N VAL A 215 -20.76 0.08 -1.65
CA VAL A 215 -19.47 0.53 -1.12
C VAL A 215 -19.01 -0.38 0.01
N TYR A 216 -17.73 -0.72 0.00
CA TYR A 216 -17.06 -1.54 1.00
C TYR A 216 -15.92 -0.74 1.64
N PHE A 217 -15.79 -0.87 2.95
CA PHE A 217 -14.57 -0.54 3.66
C PHE A 217 -13.65 -1.76 3.67
N VAL A 218 -12.38 -1.55 3.32
CA VAL A 218 -11.31 -2.55 3.43
C VAL A 218 -10.36 -2.10 4.52
N GLY A 219 -10.03 -2.99 5.47
CA GLY A 219 -9.31 -2.63 6.69
C GLY A 219 -7.97 -3.34 6.84
N HIS A 220 -6.89 -2.56 6.90
CA HIS A 220 -5.49 -2.91 7.16
C HIS A 220 -4.91 -3.97 6.23
N ASN A 221 -5.30 -5.23 6.43
CA ASN A 221 -4.77 -6.38 5.70
C ASN A 221 -5.88 -7.32 5.23
N HIS A 222 -6.79 -7.68 6.14
CA HIS A 222 -7.69 -8.81 5.92
C HIS A 222 -9.16 -8.48 6.17
N TYR A 223 -9.53 -7.25 6.50
CA TYR A 223 -10.90 -6.97 6.90
C TYR A 223 -11.71 -6.31 5.80
N ILE A 224 -12.99 -6.64 5.76
CA ILE A 224 -13.96 -5.98 4.87
C ILE A 224 -15.30 -5.86 5.57
N ALA A 225 -15.98 -4.74 5.34
CA ALA A 225 -17.39 -4.54 5.68
C ALA A 225 -18.06 -3.68 4.63
N ARG A 226 -19.29 -4.02 4.27
CA ARG A 226 -20.16 -3.13 3.50
C ARG A 226 -20.45 -1.84 4.29
N MET A 227 -20.40 -0.70 3.61
CA MET A 227 -20.86 0.58 4.12
C MET A 227 -22.37 0.70 3.97
N LYS A 228 -23.00 1.51 4.82
CA LYS A 228 -24.39 1.95 4.62
C LYS A 228 -24.49 2.79 3.35
N PRO A 229 -25.63 2.79 2.63
CA PRO A 229 -25.81 3.59 1.42
C PRO A 229 -25.60 5.10 1.63
N ASP A 230 -25.84 5.61 2.84
CA ASP A 230 -25.63 7.01 3.21
C ASP A 230 -24.18 7.30 3.66
N MET A 231 -23.30 6.30 3.61
CA MET A 231 -21.91 6.35 4.07
C MET A 231 -21.74 6.75 5.55
N SER A 232 -22.79 6.62 6.38
CA SER A 232 -22.74 6.99 7.79
C SER A 232 -21.95 6.01 8.66
N GLY A 233 -21.68 4.79 8.18
CA GLY A 233 -20.91 3.76 8.88
C GLY A 233 -21.05 2.40 8.22
N PHE A 234 -20.73 1.32 8.94
CA PHE A 234 -20.88 -0.04 8.41
C PHE A 234 -22.35 -0.50 8.39
N ALA A 235 -22.73 -1.20 7.31
CA ALA A 235 -24.01 -1.89 7.14
C ALA A 235 -23.95 -3.35 7.58
N GLU A 236 -22.76 -3.87 7.85
CA GLU A 236 -22.51 -5.21 8.35
C GLU A 236 -21.32 -5.23 9.29
N GLU A 237 -21.14 -6.34 10.02
CA GLU A 237 -19.94 -6.53 10.82
C GLU A 237 -18.69 -6.69 9.93
N LEU A 238 -17.55 -6.19 10.43
CA LEU A 238 -16.24 -6.45 9.84
C LEU A 238 -15.95 -7.94 9.87
N LYS A 239 -15.62 -8.48 8.70
CA LYS A 239 -15.26 -9.89 8.54
C LYS A 239 -13.92 -10.03 7.82
N THR A 240 -13.28 -11.17 8.00
CA THR A 240 -12.02 -11.46 7.33
C THR A 240 -12.26 -11.88 5.87
N LEU A 241 -11.48 -11.34 4.95
CA LEU A 241 -11.37 -11.78 3.56
C LEU A 241 -10.90 -13.24 3.51
N LYS A 242 -11.46 -14.03 2.60
CA LYS A 242 -11.02 -15.41 2.40
C LYS A 242 -9.79 -15.43 1.51
N GLU A 243 -8.61 -15.56 2.09
CA GLU A 243 -7.33 -15.56 1.35
C GLU A 243 -6.56 -16.87 1.53
N LYS A 244 -5.70 -17.20 0.54
CA LYS A 244 -4.65 -18.19 0.74
C LYS A 244 -3.47 -17.55 1.47
N LYS A 245 -3.29 -17.92 2.74
CA LYS A 245 -2.20 -17.44 3.60
C LYS A 245 -0.84 -17.99 3.20
N TYR A 246 0.19 -17.15 3.29
CA TYR A 246 1.58 -17.57 3.30
C TYR A 246 1.88 -18.35 4.58
N ASN A 247 2.98 -19.11 4.58
CA ASN A 247 3.41 -19.85 5.76
C ASN A 247 4.92 -19.69 6.02
N PRO A 248 5.33 -18.90 7.04
CA PRO A 248 4.47 -18.10 7.92
C PRO A 248 3.88 -16.87 7.19
N GLU A 249 2.83 -16.28 7.77
CA GLU A 249 2.21 -15.07 7.25
C GLU A 249 3.10 -13.85 7.57
N PRO A 250 3.51 -13.04 6.58
CA PRO A 250 4.28 -11.83 6.82
C PRO A 250 3.39 -10.72 7.38
N TYR A 251 4.04 -9.63 7.80
CA TYR A 251 3.32 -8.39 8.06
C TYR A 251 2.76 -7.82 6.75
N ILE A 252 1.48 -7.44 6.78
CA ILE A 252 0.72 -6.92 5.64
C ILE A 252 0.03 -5.65 6.10
N GLU A 253 0.05 -4.62 5.26
CA GLU A 253 -0.69 -3.37 5.48
C GLU A 253 -1.05 -2.74 4.12
N GLY A 254 -1.65 -1.53 4.13
CA GLY A 254 -2.03 -0.81 2.90
C GLY A 254 -2.96 -1.57 1.96
N ALA A 255 -3.92 -2.34 2.50
CA ALA A 255 -4.78 -3.19 1.67
C ALA A 255 -5.95 -2.42 1.05
N PHE A 256 -6.14 -2.57 -0.26
CA PHE A 256 -7.29 -2.03 -1.00
C PHE A 256 -7.80 -3.03 -2.04
N ILE A 257 -9.03 -2.80 -2.52
CA ILE A 257 -9.66 -3.60 -3.57
C ILE A 257 -10.02 -2.70 -4.74
N PHE A 258 -9.79 -3.19 -5.96
CA PHE A 258 -10.41 -2.66 -7.17
C PHE A 258 -10.94 -3.81 -8.04
N LYS A 259 -11.83 -3.48 -8.98
CA LYS A 259 -12.42 -4.48 -9.90
C LYS A 259 -11.94 -4.22 -11.32
N TYR A 260 -11.40 -5.24 -11.96
CA TYR A 260 -10.96 -5.20 -13.35
C TYR A 260 -11.00 -6.60 -13.96
N ASP A 261 -11.33 -6.70 -15.25
CA ASP A 261 -11.48 -7.97 -15.98
C ASP A 261 -12.42 -8.96 -15.26
N ASN A 262 -13.55 -8.44 -14.78
CA ASN A 262 -14.56 -9.19 -14.00
C ASN A 262 -14.03 -9.87 -12.71
N LYS A 263 -12.84 -9.50 -12.24
CA LYS A 263 -12.25 -9.99 -11.00
C LYS A 263 -12.08 -8.87 -9.99
N TYR A 264 -12.18 -9.21 -8.71
CA TYR A 264 -11.75 -8.36 -7.60
C TYR A 264 -10.27 -8.59 -7.37
N HIS A 265 -9.48 -7.52 -7.40
CA HIS A 265 -8.04 -7.54 -7.14
C HIS A 265 -7.81 -6.98 -5.74
N LEU A 266 -7.39 -7.85 -4.81
CA LEU A 266 -6.93 -7.43 -3.48
C LEU A 266 -5.44 -7.14 -3.58
N VAL A 267 -5.08 -5.89 -3.33
CA VAL A 267 -3.71 -5.41 -3.31
C VAL A 267 -3.27 -5.22 -1.87
N GLN A 268 -2.04 -5.64 -1.58
CA GLN A 268 -1.45 -5.66 -0.25
C GLN A 268 0.01 -5.22 -0.35
N ALA A 269 0.49 -4.52 0.66
CA ALA A 269 1.89 -4.12 0.75
C ALA A 269 2.62 -5.04 1.73
N ILE A 270 3.71 -5.67 1.27
CA ILE A 270 4.48 -6.65 2.06
C ILE A 270 5.96 -6.33 1.98
N TRP A 271 6.67 -6.40 3.11
CA TRP A 271 8.11 -6.25 3.15
C TRP A 271 8.82 -7.51 2.63
N SER A 272 9.68 -7.36 1.63
CA SER A 272 10.67 -8.36 1.25
C SER A 272 12.08 -7.95 1.63
N HIS A 273 12.89 -8.95 1.92
CA HIS A 273 14.23 -8.82 2.47
C HIS A 273 15.20 -9.62 1.61
N ARG A 274 16.24 -8.95 1.07
CA ARG A 274 17.37 -9.66 0.47
C ARG A 274 18.43 -9.93 1.53
N THR A 275 18.58 -11.19 1.90
CA THR A 275 19.49 -11.61 2.96
C THR A 275 20.57 -12.55 2.44
N SER A 276 21.58 -12.85 3.28
CA SER A 276 22.59 -13.87 2.95
C SER A 276 22.01 -15.30 2.85
N GLU A 277 20.83 -15.55 3.42
CA GLU A 277 20.13 -16.84 3.35
C GLU A 277 19.15 -16.95 2.17
N GLY A 278 19.04 -15.89 1.35
CA GLY A 278 18.06 -15.77 0.28
C GLY A 278 17.00 -14.71 0.56
N ASP A 279 16.10 -14.56 -0.42
CA ASP A 279 15.01 -13.59 -0.39
C ASP A 279 13.84 -14.12 0.45
N THR A 280 13.25 -13.26 1.29
CA THR A 280 12.15 -13.66 2.16
C THR A 280 11.19 -12.52 2.49
N TYR A 281 9.90 -12.81 2.64
CA TYR A 281 8.93 -11.88 3.21
C TYR A 281 8.95 -11.85 4.75
N ILE A 282 9.77 -12.69 5.38
CA ILE A 282 9.80 -12.87 6.83
C ILE A 282 11.11 -12.33 7.39
N GLU A 283 11.03 -11.23 8.14
CA GLU A 283 12.20 -10.69 8.81
C GLU A 283 12.66 -11.65 9.92
N LYS A 284 13.92 -12.10 9.84
CA LYS A 284 14.55 -12.93 10.88
C LYS A 284 15.56 -12.09 11.67
N LYS A 285 15.35 -12.01 12.98
CA LYS A 285 16.28 -11.35 13.90
C LYS A 285 17.68 -12.00 13.79
N GLY A 286 18.72 -11.17 13.63
CA GLY A 286 20.10 -11.63 13.52
C GLY A 286 20.55 -11.97 12.10
N VAL A 287 19.63 -12.06 11.13
CA VAL A 287 19.94 -12.27 9.71
C VAL A 287 19.97 -10.94 8.95
N THR A 288 19.08 -10.01 9.32
CA THR A 288 19.02 -8.69 8.70
C THR A 288 20.04 -7.71 9.31
N SER A 289 20.51 -6.77 8.49
CA SER A 289 21.45 -5.71 8.88
C SER A 289 21.10 -4.39 8.18
N PRO A 290 21.76 -3.27 8.50
CA PRO A 290 21.59 -2.03 7.73
C PRO A 290 21.90 -2.16 6.23
N LYS A 291 22.69 -3.18 5.82
CA LYS A 291 22.99 -3.49 4.41
C LYS A 291 21.92 -4.35 3.74
N THR A 292 20.94 -4.86 4.49
CA THR A 292 19.82 -5.61 3.93
C THR A 292 19.00 -4.68 3.04
N ARG A 293 18.69 -5.15 1.83
CA ARG A 293 17.70 -4.48 0.98
C ARG A 293 16.32 -4.78 1.56
N TYR A 294 15.65 -3.74 2.06
CA TYR A 294 14.24 -3.80 2.44
C TYR A 294 13.46 -3.22 1.28
N SER A 295 12.53 -4.00 0.76
CA SER A 295 11.67 -3.59 -0.33
C SER A 295 10.24 -3.71 0.11
N TYR A 296 9.46 -2.69 -0.19
CA TYR A 296 8.05 -2.71 0.10
C TYR A 296 7.32 -3.06 -1.18
N ASP A 297 6.82 -4.29 -1.27
CA ASP A 297 6.37 -4.88 -2.53
C ASP A 297 4.85 -4.80 -2.64
N CYS A 298 4.37 -4.58 -3.87
CA CYS A 298 2.95 -4.60 -4.21
C CYS A 298 2.55 -6.04 -4.54
N ILE A 299 1.76 -6.66 -3.67
CA ILE A 299 1.31 -8.04 -3.78
C ILE A 299 -0.17 -8.06 -4.14
N ILE A 300 -0.56 -8.86 -5.13
CA ILE A 300 -1.94 -8.92 -5.62
C ILE A 300 -2.46 -10.35 -5.58
N SER A 301 -3.73 -10.50 -5.23
CA SER A 301 -4.51 -11.74 -5.41
C SER A 301 -5.89 -11.42 -6.01
N THR A 302 -6.54 -12.41 -6.62
CA THR A 302 -7.80 -12.18 -7.36
C THR A 302 -8.93 -13.09 -6.92
N ALA A 303 -10.18 -12.63 -7.00
CA ALA A 303 -11.37 -13.40 -6.66
C ALA A 303 -12.55 -13.08 -7.60
N ASP A 304 -13.50 -14.01 -7.69
CA ASP A 304 -14.80 -13.81 -8.37
C ASP A 304 -15.85 -13.11 -7.47
N ASN A 305 -15.60 -13.07 -6.16
CA ASN A 305 -16.45 -12.44 -5.17
C ASN A 305 -15.61 -11.52 -4.29
N VAL A 306 -16.15 -10.36 -3.92
CA VAL A 306 -15.45 -9.35 -3.11
C VAL A 306 -14.98 -9.88 -1.73
N TYR A 307 -15.62 -10.92 -1.20
CA TYR A 307 -15.23 -11.56 0.06
C TYR A 307 -14.23 -12.73 -0.13
N GLY A 308 -13.86 -13.05 -1.37
CA GLY A 308 -13.05 -14.21 -1.74
C GLY A 308 -13.86 -15.49 -2.06
N PRO A 309 -13.20 -16.64 -2.22
CA PRO A 309 -11.79 -16.88 -1.96
C PRO A 309 -10.88 -16.19 -2.99
N TYR A 310 -9.85 -15.52 -2.48
CA TYR A 310 -8.77 -14.96 -3.28
C TYR A 310 -7.76 -16.04 -3.65
N SER A 311 -7.22 -15.91 -4.87
CA SER A 311 -6.18 -16.77 -5.44
C SER A 311 -4.88 -16.73 -4.64
N GLU A 312 -3.90 -17.51 -5.09
CA GLU A 312 -2.52 -17.28 -4.67
C GLU A 312 -2.11 -15.83 -4.96
N ARG A 313 -1.40 -15.25 -4.00
CA ARG A 313 -0.79 -13.93 -4.09
C ARG A 313 0.42 -13.97 -5.03
N TYR A 314 0.54 -12.97 -5.89
CA TYR A 314 1.72 -12.77 -6.73
C TYR A 314 2.30 -11.37 -6.49
N ASN A 315 3.63 -11.24 -6.62
CA ASN A 315 4.27 -9.92 -6.59
C ASN A 315 4.06 -9.21 -7.93
N ALA A 316 3.40 -8.06 -7.88
CA ALA A 316 3.18 -7.20 -9.03
C ALA A 316 4.32 -6.18 -9.19
N ILE A 317 4.87 -5.63 -8.09
CA ILE A 317 5.94 -4.63 -8.13
C ILE A 317 6.88 -4.80 -6.94
N THR A 318 8.15 -5.08 -7.21
CA THR A 318 9.21 -5.05 -6.21
C THR A 318 9.59 -3.59 -5.90
N GLY A 319 9.26 -3.13 -4.68
CA GLY A 319 9.56 -1.77 -4.20
C GLY A 319 8.48 -0.73 -4.52
N GLY A 320 7.31 -1.15 -5.00
CA GLY A 320 6.18 -0.29 -5.35
C GLY A 320 4.94 -0.47 -4.46
N GLY A 321 5.10 -0.99 -3.24
CA GLY A 321 4.01 -1.24 -2.29
C GLY A 321 3.55 0.01 -1.54
N HIS A 322 2.40 -0.12 -0.87
CA HIS A 322 1.65 0.95 -0.20
C HIS A 322 1.35 2.08 -1.18
N ASN A 323 0.63 1.65 -2.19
CA ASN A 323 0.30 2.31 -3.42
C ASN A 323 -1.21 2.18 -3.67
N ASN A 324 -1.65 2.69 -4.82
CA ASN A 324 -2.89 2.29 -5.44
C ASN A 324 -2.69 2.04 -6.93
N LEU A 325 -3.61 1.29 -7.55
CA LEU A 325 -3.69 1.13 -8.99
C LEU A 325 -4.88 1.94 -9.52
N PHE A 326 -4.66 2.70 -10.58
CA PHE A 326 -5.71 3.51 -11.21
C PHE A 326 -5.51 3.60 -12.72
N GLN A 327 -6.58 3.94 -13.44
CA GLN A 327 -6.52 4.21 -14.88
C GLN A 327 -6.43 5.71 -15.13
N ASP A 328 -5.62 6.08 -16.12
CA ASP A 328 -5.63 7.43 -16.67
C ASP A 328 -6.83 7.67 -17.61
N LYS A 329 -6.93 8.88 -18.15
CA LYS A 329 -8.00 9.28 -19.09
C LYS A 329 -8.07 8.45 -20.36
N ASP A 330 -6.96 7.82 -20.75
CA ASP A 330 -6.86 6.98 -21.96
C ASP A 330 -7.06 5.49 -21.62
N GLY A 331 -7.31 5.16 -20.34
CA GLY A 331 -7.49 3.81 -19.85
C GLY A 331 -6.19 3.06 -19.56
N ASN A 332 -5.02 3.71 -19.66
CA ASN A 332 -3.75 3.07 -19.30
C ASN A 332 -3.66 2.92 -17.79
N TRP A 333 -3.07 1.81 -17.35
CA TRP A 333 -2.90 1.52 -15.94
C TRP A 333 -1.65 2.18 -15.37
N TRP A 334 -1.79 2.66 -14.15
CA TRP A 334 -0.73 3.25 -13.34
C TRP A 334 -0.79 2.69 -11.93
N ALA A 335 0.37 2.59 -11.29
CA ALA A 335 0.48 2.40 -9.86
C ALA A 335 1.17 3.61 -9.24
N THR A 336 0.72 4.07 -8.08
CA THR A 336 1.50 5.01 -7.29
C THR A 336 2.67 4.30 -6.62
N MET A 337 3.61 5.08 -6.08
CA MET A 337 4.60 4.62 -5.12
C MET A 337 5.07 5.80 -4.29
N PHE A 338 5.88 5.52 -3.27
CA PHE A 338 6.85 6.48 -2.76
C PHE A 338 8.24 5.85 -2.78
N PHE A 339 9.26 6.68 -3.05
CA PHE A 339 10.66 6.22 -3.05
C PHE A 339 11.09 5.85 -1.62
N ASN A 340 10.94 4.58 -1.24
CA ASN A 340 11.06 4.14 0.16
C ASN A 340 12.46 4.42 0.75
N PRO A 341 12.56 5.06 1.94
CA PRO A 341 13.86 5.42 2.53
C PRO A 341 14.51 4.29 3.35
N ARG A 342 13.99 3.06 3.35
CA ARG A 342 14.45 1.99 4.25
C ARG A 342 15.60 1.16 3.67
N GLY A 343 16.63 0.96 4.48
CA GLY A 343 17.73 0.00 4.22
C GLY A 343 18.49 0.27 2.93
N ALA A 344 19.07 -0.79 2.35
CA ALA A 344 19.90 -0.65 1.15
C ALA A 344 19.12 -0.24 -0.12
N GLN A 345 17.80 -0.46 -0.16
CA GLN A 345 16.97 0.02 -1.28
C GLN A 345 16.97 1.55 -1.38
N ALA A 346 17.02 2.25 -0.23
CA ALA A 346 17.05 3.70 -0.21
C ALA A 346 18.21 4.28 -1.03
N ALA A 347 19.36 3.60 -1.04
CA ALA A 347 20.54 3.99 -1.80
C ALA A 347 20.41 3.78 -3.33
N GLU A 348 19.38 3.04 -3.77
CA GLU A 348 19.03 2.89 -5.20
C GLU A 348 18.37 4.16 -5.75
N TYR A 349 17.87 5.04 -4.87
CA TYR A 349 17.17 6.26 -5.24
C TYR A 349 18.03 7.49 -5.00
N LYS A 350 18.01 8.42 -5.97
CA LYS A 350 18.63 9.75 -5.78
C LYS A 350 17.96 10.55 -4.66
N VAL A 351 16.67 10.28 -4.44
CA VAL A 351 15.83 10.99 -3.48
C VAL A 351 14.73 10.06 -2.99
N THR A 352 14.41 10.11 -1.70
CA THR A 352 13.42 9.24 -1.05
C THR A 352 12.21 10.02 -0.55
N CYS A 353 11.12 9.35 -0.20
CA CYS A 353 9.85 9.95 0.26
C CYS A 353 9.30 11.00 -0.69
N ARG A 354 9.27 10.71 -2.00
CA ARG A 354 8.58 11.51 -3.02
C ARG A 354 7.50 10.65 -3.66
N PRO A 355 6.38 11.24 -4.13
CA PRO A 355 5.38 10.49 -4.88
C PRO A 355 5.95 10.09 -6.24
N GLY A 356 5.69 8.85 -6.67
CA GLY A 356 6.05 8.33 -7.99
C GLY A 356 4.84 7.69 -8.67
N LEU A 357 4.87 7.67 -10.00
CA LEU A 357 3.87 7.02 -10.85
C LEU A 357 4.56 5.98 -11.73
N ILE A 358 4.15 4.73 -11.61
CA ILE A 358 4.69 3.58 -12.32
C ILE A 358 3.68 3.23 -13.42
N PRO A 359 4.05 3.25 -14.71
CA PRO A 359 3.17 2.74 -15.75
C PRO A 359 3.03 1.23 -15.58
N MET A 360 1.81 0.72 -15.68
CA MET A 360 1.47 -0.68 -15.45
C MET A 360 0.83 -1.29 -16.69
N ILE A 361 0.92 -2.61 -16.81
CA ILE A 361 0.25 -3.38 -17.85
C ILE A 361 -0.42 -4.61 -17.24
N TYR A 362 -1.58 -4.98 -17.79
CA TYR A 362 -2.31 -6.20 -17.42
C TYR A 362 -2.16 -7.23 -18.53
N GLU A 363 -1.48 -8.33 -18.24
CA GLU A 363 -1.24 -9.41 -19.20
C GLU A 363 -1.40 -10.75 -18.51
N ASN A 364 -2.07 -11.70 -19.19
CA ASN A 364 -2.25 -13.07 -18.69
C ASN A 364 -2.82 -13.14 -17.26
N GLY A 365 -3.79 -12.26 -16.96
CA GLY A 365 -4.45 -12.23 -15.67
C GLY A 365 -3.67 -11.49 -14.56
N LYS A 366 -2.51 -10.89 -14.84
CA LYS A 366 -1.64 -10.27 -13.84
C LYS A 366 -1.21 -8.86 -14.22
N PHE A 367 -1.09 -8.01 -13.21
CA PHE A 367 -0.46 -6.69 -13.33
C PHE A 367 1.07 -6.78 -13.13
N LYS A 368 1.80 -5.99 -13.91
CA LYS A 368 3.26 -5.77 -13.77
C LYS A 368 3.66 -4.39 -14.32
N PRO A 369 4.86 -3.86 -13.99
CA PRO A 369 5.35 -2.62 -14.58
C PRO A 369 5.48 -2.71 -16.09
N ASN A 370 5.10 -1.63 -16.77
CA ASN A 370 5.21 -1.49 -18.21
C ASN A 370 6.52 -0.77 -18.58
N PHE A 371 7.56 -1.55 -18.88
CA PHE A 371 8.87 -1.02 -19.29
C PHE A 371 8.89 -0.39 -20.68
N ASN A 372 7.89 -0.68 -21.51
CA ASN A 372 7.78 -0.17 -22.88
C ASN A 372 6.88 1.09 -22.95
N TYR A 373 6.45 1.61 -21.81
CA TYR A 373 5.64 2.82 -21.78
C TYR A 373 6.49 4.02 -22.19
N ASN A 374 6.28 4.49 -23.42
CA ASN A 374 6.84 5.75 -23.89
C ASN A 374 5.86 6.86 -23.56
N THR A 375 6.32 7.85 -22.80
CA THR A 375 5.58 9.11 -22.62
C THR A 375 5.35 9.74 -23.98
N LYS A 376 4.09 9.78 -24.43
CA LYS A 376 3.68 10.63 -25.55
C LYS A 376 3.83 12.11 -25.19
#